data_AF-A0A7L3PBN8-F1
#
_entry.id   AF-A0A7L3PBN8-F1
#
_cell.length_a   1.000
_cell.length_b   1.000
_cell.length_c   1.000
_cell.angle_alpha   90.00
_cell.angle_beta   90.00
_cell.angle_gamma   90.00
#
_symmetry.space_group_name_H-M   'P 1'
#
loop_
_entity.id
_entity.type
_entity.pdbx_description
1 polymer ?
#
loop_
_entity_poly.entity_id
_entity_poly.type
_entity_poly.pdbx_seq_one_letter_code
_entity_poly.pdbx_strand_id
1 'polypeptide(L)'
;LHMGKTMKEDLTVVVKYIIQLYPPEFNVFGTYAELYHNYFASQAKKSAESRLEDKDIYLLLSWVHNIYPKDMRKDPALAKELDKVKLGSLLPSSLSKELEKKYLDSEEVTVKNMLSRCLDKEIQRWKEDKEPEMLNGHFQSELLGIFVIQSIYSGQKRAQDISRAVGEELSQRLLKELPAFLRSYRDAFEEFKEKSTKHTYYKPILIANINNCWNFR
;
A
#
# COMPACT_ATOMS: atom_id res chain seq x y z
N LEU A 1 15.90 10.04 -3.86
CA LEU A 1 16.44 9.83 -2.50
C LEU A 1 17.55 10.82 -2.13
N HIS A 2 18.61 10.99 -2.95
CA HIS A 2 19.71 11.93 -2.64
C HIS A 2 19.23 13.39 -2.46
N MET A 3 18.39 13.87 -3.39
CA MET A 3 17.90 15.26 -3.39
C MET A 3 17.23 15.71 -2.08
N GLY A 4 16.32 14.91 -1.51
CA GLY A 4 15.62 15.28 -0.27
C GLY A 4 16.55 15.34 0.95
N LYS A 5 17.60 14.50 0.99
CA LYS A 5 18.62 14.53 2.04
C LYS A 5 19.45 15.82 1.94
N THR A 6 19.90 16.18 0.75
CA THR A 6 20.67 17.40 0.51
C THR A 6 19.87 18.64 0.92
N MET A 7 18.61 18.77 0.48
CA MET A 7 17.76 19.89 0.90
C MET A 7 17.63 19.98 2.42
N LYS A 8 17.45 18.84 3.10
CA LYS A 8 17.34 18.83 4.56
C LYS A 8 18.62 19.34 5.22
N GLU A 9 19.78 18.88 4.77
CA GLU A 9 21.08 19.29 5.29
C GLU A 9 21.29 20.80 5.06
N ASP A 10 21.05 21.28 3.84
CA ASP A 10 21.21 22.68 3.47
C ASP A 10 20.27 23.59 4.27
N LEU A 11 18.98 23.26 4.35
CA LEU A 11 18.02 24.03 5.13
C LEU A 11 18.33 23.99 6.64
N THR A 12 18.90 22.90 7.15
CA THR A 12 19.33 22.82 8.54
C THR A 12 20.48 23.80 8.81
N VAL A 13 21.43 23.93 7.88
CA VAL A 13 22.50 24.93 7.95
C VAL A 13 21.92 26.35 7.88
N VAL A 14 20.95 26.58 6.98
CA VAL A 14 20.29 27.88 6.85
C VAL A 14 19.66 28.30 8.17
N VAL A 15 18.84 27.43 8.78
CA VAL A 15 18.15 27.71 10.06
C VAL A 15 19.12 27.92 11.21
N LYS A 16 20.22 27.15 11.29
CA LYS A 16 21.14 27.23 12.43
C LYS A 16 22.07 28.42 12.37
N TYR A 17 22.55 28.78 11.18
CA TYR A 17 23.66 29.73 11.04
C TYR A 17 23.32 30.92 10.15
N ILE A 18 22.65 30.70 9.02
CA ILE A 18 22.50 31.74 8.00
C ILE A 18 21.40 32.75 8.36
N ILE A 19 20.28 32.33 8.96
CA ILE A 19 19.18 33.25 9.29
C ILE A 19 19.60 34.40 10.21
N GLN A 20 20.65 34.21 11.02
CA GLN A 20 21.12 35.21 11.99
C GLN A 20 22.04 36.26 11.34
N LEU A 21 22.55 35.98 10.13
CA LEU A 21 23.47 36.86 9.41
C LEU A 21 22.75 37.90 8.55
N TYR A 22 21.44 37.76 8.38
CA TYR A 22 20.63 38.62 7.51
C TYR A 22 19.48 39.27 8.26
N PRO A 23 19.09 40.51 7.89
CA PRO A 23 17.88 41.14 8.42
C PRO A 23 16.62 40.29 8.13
N PRO A 24 15.60 40.28 9.02
CA PRO A 24 14.40 39.46 8.88
C PRO A 24 13.60 39.69 7.60
N GLU A 25 13.66 40.90 7.05
CA GLU A 25 12.99 41.33 5.81
C GLU A 25 13.42 40.54 4.56
N PHE A 26 14.61 39.92 4.56
CA PHE A 26 15.08 39.09 3.46
C PHE A 26 14.42 37.70 3.41
N ASN A 27 13.76 37.26 4.49
CA ASN A 27 13.14 35.93 4.60
C ASN A 27 14.01 34.80 4.02
N VAL A 28 15.30 34.78 4.38
CA VAL A 28 16.31 33.90 3.75
C VAL A 28 15.87 32.44 3.78
N PHE A 29 15.34 31.98 4.90
CA PHE A 29 14.84 30.61 5.00
C PHE A 29 13.71 30.33 4.00
N GLY A 30 12.73 31.22 3.90
CA GLY A 30 11.62 31.08 2.95
C GLY A 30 12.10 31.03 1.51
N THR A 31 13.01 31.92 1.12
CA THR A 31 13.58 31.93 -0.24
C THR A 31 14.28 30.61 -0.58
N TYR A 32 15.15 30.10 0.31
CA TYR A 32 15.81 28.81 0.08
C TYR A 32 14.77 27.67 0.00
N ALA A 33 13.84 27.62 0.96
CA ALA A 33 12.83 26.58 1.02
C ALA A 33 11.94 26.55 -0.23
N GLU A 34 11.53 27.71 -0.74
CA GLU A 34 10.76 27.85 -1.98
C GLU A 34 11.54 27.42 -3.22
N LEU A 35 12.83 27.80 -3.33
CA LEU A 35 13.68 27.39 -4.46
C LEU A 35 13.82 25.86 -4.54
N TYR A 36 14.15 25.20 -3.43
CA TYR A 36 14.21 23.74 -3.38
C TYR A 36 12.85 23.11 -3.66
N HIS A 37 11.77 23.65 -3.06
CA HIS A 37 10.41 23.13 -3.27
C HIS A 37 9.98 23.22 -4.73
N ASN A 38 10.21 24.36 -5.39
CA ASN A 38 9.88 24.56 -6.80
C ASN A 38 10.68 23.63 -7.72
N TYR A 39 11.97 23.42 -7.40
CA TYR A 39 12.80 22.45 -8.12
C TYR A 39 12.25 21.03 -7.97
N PHE A 40 11.89 20.61 -6.75
CA PHE A 40 11.29 19.30 -6.51
C PHE A 40 9.92 19.14 -7.14
N ALA A 41 9.08 20.17 -7.11
CA ALA A 41 7.78 20.17 -7.77
C ALA A 41 7.92 20.00 -9.29
N SER A 42 8.89 20.71 -9.90
CA SER A 42 9.22 20.57 -11.32
C SER A 42 9.67 19.15 -11.66
N GLN A 43 10.57 18.59 -10.87
CA GLN A 43 11.08 17.23 -11.10
C GLN A 43 10.00 16.17 -10.86
N ALA A 44 9.19 16.30 -9.81
CA ALA A 44 8.08 15.40 -9.52
C ALA A 44 7.03 15.45 -10.64
N LYS A 45 6.69 16.64 -11.14
CA LYS A 45 5.80 16.82 -12.29
C LYS A 45 6.36 16.16 -13.54
N LYS A 46 7.64 16.37 -13.85
CA LYS A 46 8.30 15.74 -15.01
C LYS A 46 8.29 14.21 -14.91
N SER A 47 8.53 13.66 -13.72
CA SER A 47 8.41 12.23 -13.47
C SER A 47 6.96 11.75 -13.64
N ALA A 48 5.99 12.46 -13.10
CA ALA A 48 4.56 12.12 -13.20
C ALA A 48 4.03 12.16 -14.65
N GLU A 49 4.54 13.06 -15.49
CA GLU A 49 4.18 13.17 -16.91
C GLU A 49 4.86 12.10 -17.78
N SER A 50 5.90 11.42 -17.26
CA SER A 50 6.51 10.29 -17.94
C SER A 50 5.67 9.01 -17.79
N ARG A 51 5.89 8.02 -18.66
CA ARG A 51 5.28 6.69 -18.47
C ARG A 51 5.94 6.01 -17.27
N LEU A 52 5.30 6.12 -16.11
CA LEU A 52 5.69 5.44 -14.88
C LEU A 52 5.14 4.02 -14.85
N GLU A 53 5.95 3.07 -14.39
CA GLU A 53 5.47 1.74 -14.01
C GLU A 53 4.74 1.82 -12.66
N ASP A 54 3.88 0.84 -12.36
CA ASP A 54 3.06 0.83 -11.15
C ASP A 54 3.88 1.00 -9.85
N LYS A 55 5.07 0.39 -9.80
CA LYS A 55 6.00 0.53 -8.67
C LYS A 55 6.55 1.94 -8.53
N ASP A 56 6.79 2.62 -9.66
CA ASP A 56 7.29 3.99 -9.67
C ASP A 56 6.20 4.99 -9.26
N ILE A 57 4.94 4.70 -9.60
CA ILE A 57 3.78 5.48 -9.14
C ILE A 57 3.69 5.41 -7.61
N TYR A 58 3.74 4.20 -7.03
CA TYR A 58 3.74 4.04 -5.57
C TYR A 58 4.89 4.79 -4.90
N LEU A 59 6.11 4.67 -5.45
CA LEU A 59 7.29 5.32 -4.90
C LEU A 59 7.17 6.85 -4.95
N LEU A 60 6.73 7.40 -6.09
CA LEU A 60 6.55 8.84 -6.27
C LEU A 60 5.48 9.38 -5.31
N LEU A 61 4.32 8.75 -5.25
CA LEU A 61 3.22 9.15 -4.37
C LEU A 61 3.61 9.07 -2.89
N SER A 62 4.22 7.97 -2.48
CA SER A 62 4.72 7.80 -1.10
C SER A 62 5.77 8.85 -0.76
N TRP A 63 6.65 9.18 -1.71
CA TRP A 63 7.66 10.19 -1.49
C TRP A 63 7.05 11.58 -1.32
N VAL A 64 6.13 11.98 -2.20
CA VAL A 64 5.49 13.29 -2.19
C VAL A 64 4.59 13.50 -0.97
N HIS A 65 3.76 12.52 -0.63
CA HIS A 65 2.73 12.66 0.40
C HIS A 65 3.18 12.30 1.80
N ASN A 66 4.17 11.43 1.94
CA ASN A 66 4.52 10.83 3.22
C ASN A 66 5.99 11.04 3.59
N ILE A 67 6.92 10.52 2.79
CA ILE A 67 8.35 10.46 3.16
C ILE A 67 8.94 11.87 3.25
N TYR A 68 8.83 12.67 2.19
CA TYR A 68 9.43 14.00 2.16
C TYR A 68 8.86 14.94 3.25
N PRO A 69 7.53 15.10 3.41
CA PRO A 69 6.97 15.96 4.45
C PRO A 69 7.32 15.53 5.88
N LYS A 70 7.39 14.22 6.15
CA LYS A 70 7.75 13.70 7.49
C LYS A 70 9.24 13.83 7.76
N ASP A 71 10.11 13.51 6.81
CA ASP A 71 11.56 13.56 6.99
C ASP A 71 12.08 14.97 7.23
N MET A 72 11.46 15.95 6.57
CA MET A 72 11.75 17.39 6.75
C MET A 72 11.33 17.89 8.13
N ARG A 73 10.27 17.33 8.72
CA ARG A 73 9.76 17.71 10.05
C ARG A 73 10.39 16.97 11.23
N LYS A 74 11.36 16.08 10.97
CA LYS A 74 12.10 15.38 12.04
C LYS A 74 12.97 16.31 12.89
N ASP A 75 13.46 17.41 12.32
CA ASP A 75 14.19 18.45 13.07
C ASP A 75 13.19 19.53 13.51
N PRO A 76 13.00 19.76 14.82
CA PRO A 76 12.05 20.75 15.32
C PRO A 76 12.35 22.19 14.89
N ALA A 77 13.63 22.55 14.76
CA ALA A 77 14.01 23.89 14.32
C ALA A 77 13.62 24.11 12.86
N LEU A 78 13.82 23.09 12.03
CA LEU A 78 13.43 23.10 10.62
C LEU A 78 11.91 23.09 10.45
N ALA A 79 11.21 22.27 11.24
CA ALA A 79 9.75 22.18 11.21
C ALA A 79 9.07 23.53 11.50
N LYS A 80 9.54 24.23 12.54
CA LYS A 80 9.02 25.55 12.93
C LYS A 80 9.13 26.58 11.81
N GLU A 81 10.25 26.59 11.09
CA GLU A 81 10.44 27.55 9.99
C GLU A 81 9.65 27.13 8.74
N LEU A 82 9.56 25.83 8.42
CA LEU A 82 8.74 25.32 7.32
C LEU A 82 7.25 25.65 7.48
N ASP A 83 6.73 25.61 8.71
CA ASP A 83 5.33 25.91 9.00
C ASP A 83 4.98 27.40 8.73
N LYS A 84 5.96 28.30 8.79
CA LYS A 84 5.78 29.72 8.42
C LYS A 84 5.69 29.92 6.90
N VAL A 85 6.49 29.16 6.15
CA VAL A 85 6.59 29.27 4.67
C VAL A 85 5.37 28.65 3.98
N LYS A 86 4.73 27.65 4.60
CA LYS A 86 3.54 26.95 4.05
C LYS A 86 3.78 26.44 2.62
N LEU A 87 4.89 25.73 2.42
CA LEU A 87 5.18 25.04 1.16
C LEU A 87 4.00 24.13 0.80
N GLY A 88 3.42 24.35 -0.39
CA GLY A 88 2.25 23.62 -0.86
C GLY A 88 2.55 22.15 -1.20
N SER A 89 1.68 21.54 -2.00
CA SER A 89 1.93 20.20 -2.54
C SER A 89 2.99 20.25 -3.64
N LEU A 90 3.89 19.27 -3.67
CA LEU A 90 4.87 19.11 -4.76
C LEU A 90 4.21 18.73 -6.09
N LEU A 91 3.04 18.08 -6.04
CA LEU A 91 2.27 17.72 -7.23
C LEU A 91 0.97 18.54 -7.31
N PRO A 92 0.57 18.98 -8.51
CA PRO A 92 -0.77 19.54 -8.73
C PRO A 92 -1.84 18.54 -8.30
N SER A 93 -2.94 19.04 -7.69
CA SER A 93 -4.00 18.17 -7.15
C SER A 93 -4.63 17.27 -8.22
N SER A 94 -4.79 17.75 -9.46
CA SER A 94 -5.31 16.95 -10.57
C SER A 94 -4.39 15.76 -10.89
N LEU A 95 -3.09 16.01 -11.01
CA LEU A 95 -2.08 15.00 -11.34
C LEU A 95 -1.90 13.99 -10.20
N SER A 96 -1.94 14.46 -8.94
CA SER A 96 -1.92 13.58 -7.77
C SER A 96 -3.09 12.61 -7.79
N LYS A 97 -4.32 13.11 -8.00
CA LYS A 97 -5.53 12.27 -8.05
C LYS A 97 -5.49 11.27 -9.20
N GLU A 98 -4.94 11.65 -10.35
CA GLU A 98 -4.78 10.74 -11.48
C GLU A 98 -3.83 9.59 -11.14
N LEU A 99 -2.67 9.90 -10.55
CA LEU A 99 -1.70 8.89 -10.11
C LEU A 99 -2.26 8.01 -8.99
N GLU A 100 -2.96 8.58 -8.01
CA GLU A 100 -3.63 7.83 -6.95
C GLU A 100 -4.65 6.85 -7.53
N LYS A 101 -5.46 7.30 -8.50
CA LYS A 101 -6.40 6.42 -9.19
C LYS A 101 -5.69 5.28 -9.93
N LYS A 102 -4.63 5.58 -10.69
CA LYS A 102 -3.83 4.56 -11.38
C LYS A 102 -3.25 3.53 -10.42
N TYR A 103 -2.71 3.99 -9.29
CA TYR A 103 -2.22 3.13 -8.23
C TYR A 103 -3.33 2.24 -7.66
N LEU A 104 -4.48 2.81 -7.32
CA LEU A 104 -5.62 2.07 -6.79
C LEU A 104 -6.11 1.00 -7.77
N ASP A 105 -6.25 1.34 -9.05
CA ASP A 105 -6.70 0.41 -10.09
C ASP A 105 -5.71 -0.76 -10.26
N SER A 106 -4.40 -0.48 -10.28
CA SER A 106 -3.36 -1.53 -10.38
C SER A 106 -3.28 -2.40 -9.12
N GLU A 107 -3.29 -1.79 -7.94
CA GLU A 107 -3.17 -2.51 -6.67
C GLU A 107 -4.40 -3.40 -6.41
N GLU A 108 -5.59 -2.92 -6.78
CA GLU A 108 -6.82 -3.70 -6.72
C GLU A 108 -6.73 -4.95 -7.61
N VAL A 109 -6.29 -4.81 -8.86
CA VAL A 109 -6.07 -5.95 -9.78
C VAL A 109 -5.01 -6.89 -9.23
N THR A 110 -3.94 -6.36 -8.65
CA THR A 110 -2.86 -7.14 -8.04
C THR A 110 -3.37 -8.01 -6.90
N VAL A 111 -4.13 -7.44 -5.97
CA VAL A 111 -4.72 -8.19 -4.86
C VAL A 111 -5.72 -9.22 -5.38
N LYS A 112 -6.62 -8.86 -6.31
CA LYS A 112 -7.54 -9.81 -6.95
C LYS A 112 -6.82 -11.03 -7.52
N ASN A 113 -5.77 -10.80 -8.30
CA ASN A 113 -4.96 -11.86 -8.88
C ASN A 113 -4.29 -12.74 -7.82
N MET A 114 -3.82 -12.15 -6.70
CA MET A 114 -3.27 -12.91 -5.58
C MET A 114 -4.34 -13.80 -4.93
N LEU A 115 -5.55 -13.28 -4.72
CA LEU A 115 -6.66 -14.04 -4.14
C LEU A 115 -7.07 -15.20 -5.04
N SER A 116 -7.26 -14.96 -6.35
CA SER A 116 -7.61 -16.01 -7.31
C SER A 116 -6.54 -17.10 -7.37
N ARG A 117 -5.26 -16.73 -7.44
CA ARG A 117 -4.15 -17.70 -7.43
C ARG A 117 -4.06 -18.49 -6.12
N CYS A 118 -4.46 -17.89 -5.00
CA CYS A 118 -4.52 -18.58 -3.72
C CYS A 118 -5.62 -19.65 -3.75
N LEU A 119 -6.81 -19.29 -4.23
CA LEU A 119 -7.92 -20.22 -4.40
C LEU A 119 -7.57 -21.35 -5.37
N ASP A 120 -6.96 -21.06 -6.52
CA ASP A 120 -6.55 -22.09 -7.49
C ASP A 120 -5.58 -23.10 -6.86
N LYS A 121 -4.59 -22.63 -6.11
CA LYS A 121 -3.66 -23.50 -5.40
C LYS A 121 -4.37 -24.38 -4.37
N GLU A 122 -5.34 -23.82 -3.67
CA GLU A 122 -6.10 -24.54 -2.67
C GLU A 122 -6.99 -25.63 -3.31
N ILE A 123 -7.64 -25.32 -4.43
CA ILE A 123 -8.40 -26.29 -5.22
C ILE A 123 -7.51 -27.43 -5.73
N GLN A 124 -6.27 -27.12 -6.16
CA GLN A 124 -5.34 -28.17 -6.56
C GLN A 124 -4.94 -29.06 -5.39
N ARG A 125 -4.69 -28.49 -4.21
CA ARG A 125 -4.38 -29.26 -2.99
C ARG A 125 -5.50 -30.22 -2.61
N TRP A 126 -6.77 -29.83 -2.76
CA TRP A 126 -7.88 -30.75 -2.49
C TRP A 126 -7.90 -31.97 -3.40
N LYS A 127 -7.34 -31.86 -4.59
CA LYS A 127 -7.26 -32.95 -5.58
C LYS A 127 -6.02 -33.82 -5.38
N GLU A 128 -5.06 -33.37 -4.60
CA GLU A 128 -3.91 -34.19 -4.20
C GLU A 128 -4.36 -35.18 -3.13
N ASP A 129 -4.03 -36.46 -3.28
CA ASP A 129 -4.32 -37.49 -2.28
C ASP A 129 -3.35 -37.42 -1.09
N LYS A 130 -3.33 -36.25 -0.45
CA LYS A 130 -2.51 -35.92 0.72
C LYS A 130 -3.40 -35.47 1.87
N GLU A 131 -2.96 -35.78 3.08
CA GLU A 131 -3.62 -35.33 4.30
C GLU A 131 -3.45 -33.81 4.47
N PRO A 132 -4.52 -33.08 4.82
CA PRO A 132 -4.41 -31.67 5.18
C PRO A 132 -3.46 -31.45 6.36
N GLU A 133 -2.79 -30.30 6.38
CA GLU A 133 -1.94 -29.92 7.51
C GLU A 133 -2.76 -29.84 8.81
N MET A 134 -2.15 -30.28 9.90
CA MET A 134 -2.76 -30.24 11.23
C MET A 134 -2.04 -29.20 12.09
N LEU A 135 -2.76 -28.15 12.47
CA LEU A 135 -2.30 -27.17 13.46
C LEU A 135 -3.05 -27.39 14.76
N ASN A 136 -2.33 -27.59 15.86
CA ASN A 136 -2.90 -27.75 17.20
C ASN A 136 -4.01 -28.83 17.29
N GLY A 137 -3.88 -29.93 16.52
CA GLY A 137 -4.86 -31.02 16.52
C GLY A 137 -6.09 -30.78 15.64
N HIS A 138 -6.15 -29.69 14.88
CA HIS A 138 -7.22 -29.39 13.93
C HIS A 138 -6.70 -29.47 12.50
N PHE A 139 -7.41 -30.16 11.61
CA PHE A 139 -7.16 -30.05 10.18
C PHE A 139 -7.37 -28.61 9.75
N GLN A 140 -6.36 -28.01 9.13
CA GLN A 140 -6.42 -26.66 8.62
C GLN A 140 -6.13 -26.66 7.12
N SER A 141 -6.87 -25.83 6.41
CA SER A 141 -6.45 -25.35 5.09
C SER A 141 -5.75 -24.03 5.38
N GLU A 142 -4.55 -24.14 5.99
CA GLU A 142 -3.90 -23.09 6.79
C GLU A 142 -3.79 -21.72 6.09
N LEU A 143 -3.88 -21.69 4.78
CA LEU A 143 -3.43 -20.52 4.03
C LEU A 143 -4.57 -19.72 3.42
N LEU A 144 -5.75 -20.26 3.13
CA LEU A 144 -6.73 -19.47 2.38
C LEU A 144 -7.26 -18.28 3.20
N GLY A 145 -7.75 -18.52 4.43
CA GLY A 145 -8.30 -17.47 5.29
C GLY A 145 -7.27 -16.43 5.71
N ILE A 146 -6.14 -16.90 6.24
CA ILE A 146 -5.04 -16.04 6.69
C ILE A 146 -4.45 -15.24 5.52
N PHE A 147 -4.19 -15.88 4.37
CA PHE A 147 -3.63 -15.21 3.20
C PHE A 147 -4.58 -14.16 2.62
N VAL A 148 -5.89 -14.43 2.57
CA VAL A 148 -6.88 -13.46 2.08
C VAL A 148 -6.88 -12.22 2.96
N ILE A 149 -7.00 -12.39 4.28
CA ILE A 149 -7.01 -11.29 5.25
C ILE A 149 -5.69 -10.52 5.20
N GLN A 150 -4.56 -11.23 5.19
CA GLN A 150 -3.24 -10.61 5.15
C GLN A 150 -2.98 -9.89 3.83
N SER A 151 -3.46 -10.40 2.69
CA SER A 151 -3.33 -9.75 1.38
C SER A 151 -4.08 -8.41 1.35
N ILE A 152 -5.32 -8.40 1.83
CA ILE A 152 -6.14 -7.17 1.92
C ILE A 152 -5.49 -6.19 2.89
N TYR A 153 -5.11 -6.64 4.09
CA TYR A 153 -4.46 -5.78 5.09
C TYR A 153 -3.14 -5.20 4.59
N SER A 154 -2.31 -6.01 3.94
CA SER A 154 -1.01 -5.57 3.40
C SER A 154 -1.19 -4.54 2.27
N GLY A 155 -2.14 -4.77 1.36
CA GLY A 155 -2.50 -3.80 0.32
C GLY A 155 -2.98 -2.48 0.92
N GLN A 156 -3.90 -2.54 1.89
CA GLN A 156 -4.38 -1.36 2.61
C GLN A 156 -3.23 -0.61 3.31
N LYS A 157 -2.32 -1.32 3.98
CA LYS A 157 -1.18 -0.71 4.66
C LYS A 157 -0.25 0.01 3.69
N ARG A 158 0.09 -0.61 2.55
CA ARG A 158 0.87 0.05 1.51
C ARG A 158 0.18 1.32 1.00
N ALA A 159 -1.13 1.26 0.75
CA ALA A 159 -1.91 2.42 0.33
C ALA A 159 -1.96 3.53 1.41
N GLN A 160 -2.01 3.18 2.69
CA GLN A 160 -1.93 4.12 3.82
C GLN A 160 -0.58 4.85 3.89
N ASP A 161 0.50 4.23 3.40
CA ASP A 161 1.81 4.88 3.31
C ASP A 161 1.85 5.99 2.25
N ILE A 162 0.89 6.02 1.31
CA ILE A 162 0.68 7.19 0.45
C ILE A 162 -0.14 8.22 1.22
N SER A 163 -1.37 7.88 1.58
CA SER A 163 -2.23 8.71 2.41
C SER A 163 -3.33 7.87 3.05
N ARG A 164 -3.90 8.37 4.16
CA ARG A 164 -5.04 7.69 4.82
C ARG A 164 -6.22 7.50 3.87
N ALA A 165 -6.54 8.51 3.06
CA ALA A 165 -7.65 8.46 2.10
C ALA A 165 -7.44 7.38 1.03
N VAL A 166 -6.23 7.25 0.47
CA VAL A 166 -5.92 6.21 -0.51
C VAL A 166 -6.05 4.81 0.12
N GLY A 167 -5.60 4.65 1.36
CA GLY A 167 -5.78 3.41 2.12
C GLY A 167 -7.24 3.04 2.38
N GLU A 168 -8.06 4.02 2.78
CA GLU A 168 -9.50 3.83 2.99
C GLU A 168 -10.22 3.48 1.68
N GLU A 169 -9.90 4.16 0.58
CA GLU A 169 -10.48 3.89 -0.73
C GLU A 169 -10.13 2.48 -1.23
N LEU A 170 -8.85 2.07 -1.14
CA LEU A 170 -8.44 0.71 -1.51
C LEU A 170 -9.17 -0.33 -0.66
N SER A 171 -9.27 -0.10 0.65
CA SER A 171 -9.99 -1.01 1.55
C SER A 171 -11.46 -1.17 1.14
N GLN A 172 -12.13 -0.09 0.74
CA GLN A 172 -13.52 -0.15 0.27
C GLN A 172 -13.65 -0.89 -1.06
N ARG A 173 -12.71 -0.68 -1.99
CA ARG A 173 -12.67 -1.42 -3.26
C ARG A 173 -12.49 -2.91 -3.02
N LEU A 174 -11.50 -3.31 -2.22
CA LEU A 174 -11.24 -4.72 -1.90
C LEU A 174 -12.40 -5.38 -1.14
N LEU A 175 -13.07 -4.64 -0.24
CA LEU A 175 -14.22 -5.17 0.48
C LEU A 175 -15.41 -5.49 -0.45
N LYS A 176 -15.60 -4.71 -1.52
CA LYS A 176 -16.64 -4.99 -2.54
C LYS A 176 -16.36 -6.25 -3.36
N GLU A 177 -15.10 -6.67 -3.41
CA GLU A 177 -14.62 -7.81 -4.20
C GLU A 177 -14.62 -9.11 -3.39
N LEU A 178 -14.53 -9.00 -2.06
CA LEU A 178 -14.55 -10.14 -1.15
C LEU A 178 -15.79 -11.05 -1.35
N PRO A 179 -17.03 -10.55 -1.54
CA PRO A 179 -18.19 -11.40 -1.82
C PRO A 179 -18.09 -12.18 -3.14
N ALA A 180 -17.39 -11.66 -4.14
CA ALA A 180 -17.16 -12.40 -5.39
C ALA A 180 -16.19 -13.56 -5.15
N PHE A 181 -15.07 -13.28 -4.47
CA PHE A 181 -14.10 -14.29 -4.06
C PHE A 181 -14.75 -15.40 -3.20
N LEU A 182 -15.52 -15.04 -2.18
CA LEU A 182 -16.18 -16.00 -1.29
C LEU A 182 -17.20 -16.89 -2.03
N ARG A 183 -17.89 -16.35 -3.04
CA ARG A 183 -18.76 -17.15 -3.91
C ARG A 183 -17.96 -18.15 -4.74
N SER A 184 -16.89 -17.71 -5.40
CA SER A 184 -16.01 -18.62 -6.15
C SER A 184 -15.41 -19.72 -5.27
N TYR A 185 -15.03 -19.38 -4.03
CA TYR A 185 -14.57 -20.36 -3.05
C TYR A 185 -15.65 -21.39 -2.69
N ARG A 186 -16.88 -20.92 -2.39
CA ARG A 186 -18.02 -21.79 -2.11
C ARG A 186 -18.31 -22.73 -3.27
N ASP A 187 -18.40 -22.20 -4.49
CA ASP A 187 -18.75 -22.98 -5.68
C ASP A 187 -17.70 -24.07 -5.96
N ALA A 188 -16.42 -23.73 -5.83
CA ALA A 188 -15.32 -24.70 -5.97
C ALA A 188 -15.36 -25.79 -4.88
N PHE A 189 -15.73 -25.42 -3.65
CA PHE A 189 -15.87 -26.38 -2.55
C PHE A 189 -17.09 -27.30 -2.74
N GLU A 190 -18.20 -26.78 -3.25
CA GLU A 190 -19.37 -27.59 -3.62
C GLU A 190 -19.03 -28.59 -4.73
N GLU A 191 -18.29 -28.17 -5.76
CA GLU A 191 -17.80 -29.06 -6.81
C GLU A 191 -16.91 -30.18 -6.25
N PHE A 192 -15.99 -29.84 -5.33
CA PHE A 192 -15.14 -30.83 -4.67
C PHE A 192 -15.97 -31.86 -3.89
N LYS A 193 -16.99 -31.41 -3.15
CA LYS A 193 -17.88 -32.28 -2.36
C LYS A 193 -18.59 -33.32 -3.21
N GLU A 194 -19.04 -32.95 -4.40
CA GLU A 194 -19.76 -33.83 -5.32
C GLU A 194 -18.82 -34.84 -6.01
N LYS A 195 -17.66 -34.38 -6.48
CA LYS A 195 -16.78 -35.18 -7.35
C LYS A 195 -15.78 -36.07 -6.60
N SER A 196 -15.44 -35.72 -5.36
CA SER A 196 -14.29 -36.32 -4.65
C SER A 196 -14.69 -37.26 -3.50
N THR A 197 -15.90 -37.82 -3.53
CA THR A 197 -16.45 -38.70 -2.46
C THR A 197 -15.61 -39.96 -2.18
N LYS A 198 -14.78 -40.38 -3.14
CA LYS A 198 -13.87 -41.54 -3.03
C LYS A 198 -12.44 -41.17 -2.59
N HIS A 199 -12.17 -39.89 -2.33
CA HIS A 199 -10.85 -39.41 -1.95
C HIS A 199 -10.46 -39.90 -0.54
N THR A 200 -9.23 -40.39 -0.36
CA THR A 200 -8.77 -40.99 0.90
C THR A 200 -8.93 -40.01 2.07
N TYR A 201 -8.60 -38.74 1.83
CA TYR A 201 -8.68 -37.66 2.83
C TYR A 201 -9.92 -36.77 2.69
N TYR A 202 -11.03 -37.26 2.12
CA TYR A 202 -12.26 -36.47 1.92
C TYR A 202 -12.75 -35.79 3.21
N LYS A 203 -12.92 -36.54 4.30
CA LYS A 203 -13.42 -36.00 5.58
C LYS A 203 -12.46 -34.96 6.20
N PRO A 204 -11.14 -35.23 6.30
CA PRO A 204 -10.16 -34.21 6.70
C PRO A 204 -10.25 -32.90 5.90
N ILE A 205 -10.36 -32.97 4.57
CA ILE A 205 -10.44 -31.78 3.70
C ILE A 205 -11.73 -30.99 3.97
N LEU A 206 -12.86 -31.67 4.22
CA LEU A 206 -14.10 -31.00 4.62
C LEU A 206 -13.94 -30.24 5.94
N ILE A 207 -13.35 -30.88 6.96
CA ILE A 207 -13.13 -30.26 8.27
C ILE A 207 -12.20 -29.04 8.14
N ALA A 208 -11.13 -29.16 7.35
CA ALA A 208 -10.20 -28.07 7.07
C ALA A 208 -10.89 -26.84 6.47
N ASN A 209 -11.77 -27.04 5.48
CA ASN A 209 -12.53 -25.96 4.84
C ASN A 209 -13.59 -25.34 5.77
N ILE A 210 -14.25 -26.16 6.61
CA ILE A 210 -15.18 -25.65 7.63
C ILE A 210 -14.43 -24.78 8.65
N ASN A 211 -13.24 -25.20 9.08
CA ASN A 211 -12.40 -24.42 9.98
C ASN A 211 -11.98 -23.09 9.35
N ASN A 212 -11.74 -23.04 8.03
CA ASN A 212 -11.44 -21.77 7.34
C ASN A 212 -12.57 -20.75 7.41
N CYS A 213 -13.84 -21.18 7.42
CA CYS A 213 -14.96 -20.27 7.56
C CYS A 213 -14.92 -19.46 8.87
N TRP A 214 -14.29 -20.00 9.92
CA TRP A 214 -14.12 -19.26 11.19
C TRP A 214 -13.20 -18.06 11.05
N ASN A 215 -12.24 -18.08 10.12
CA ASN A 215 -11.35 -16.94 9.89
C ASN A 215 -12.08 -15.73 9.26
N PHE A 216 -13.23 -15.97 8.61
CA PHE A 216 -14.00 -14.92 7.92
C PHE A 216 -15.21 -14.41 8.73
N ARG A 217 -15.41 -14.90 9.96
CA ARG A 217 -16.44 -14.42 10.90
C ARG A 217 -15.97 -13.20 11.67
#